data_AF-A0A3C1C495-F1
#
_entry.id   AF-A0A3C1C495-F1
#
_cell.length_a   1.000
_cell.length_b   1.000
_cell.length_c   1.000
_cell.angle_alpha   90.00
_cell.angle_beta   90.00
_cell.angle_gamma   90.00
#
_symmetry.space_group_name_H-M   'P 1'
#
loop_
_entity.id
_entity.type
_entity.pdbx_description
1 polymer ?
#
loop_
_entity_poly.entity_id
_entity_poly.type
_entity_poly.pdbx_seq_one_letter_code
_entity_poly.pdbx_strand_id
1 'polypeptide(L)'
;MNRGPFPAKNLRAAARRFFVFAAVGLCAAAGEARTVALTILNTTDMHGAIRRTPGVYAEHNDGSLLQCARIIRRVRAENPHTLLLDGGDIFQGTAESFLSQGGVMATAMNSLGYDAFALGNHEFDWGVEVLAGMLGKMQATPLAANLLAGPDAPEAFQRVLPYTIKEVDGLKIAIVGLTTPNLPNWFRGIGENGLRVVDSRRALEATLPRVRKENPEILILLVHQGLMAEDDGANEVYGICRRFGEFDLVLGGHLHWVLAGARLGKTDYAQAGSGARGVMRIDLVYDTVQGAVVDKKFDYLPITSRLKEDPEIAALVADDLAKADEWLGTVLGTTATDLSYSPAVPGLCPVQQLLCRAIAEKTQADVVLHGILSGESIPAGDIRVSDIWKIVPYENTVGCLWLTLAEIRAIMEEAAAYLGEDRYFGAWGLQYEVHTYAPQGRRIRNLRWADGRAINGKRRIKVALNSYHLAGGGGRFPTLVKAAATPNTRLELLDATTRDMVISYVRRHRSLDISAGTNAMVVRAEPQRWLRRK
;
A
#
# COMPACT_ATOMS: atom_id res chain seq x y z
N MET A 1 -67.33 67.90 68.66
CA MET A 1 -68.11 68.23 67.45
C MET A 1 -67.25 69.12 66.57
N ASN A 2 -66.39 68.52 65.74
CA ASN A 2 -66.58 68.12 64.34
C ASN A 2 -66.77 69.29 63.36
N ARG A 3 -65.69 69.58 62.62
CA ARG A 3 -65.71 70.12 61.25
C ARG A 3 -64.95 69.12 60.38
N GLY A 4 -65.55 68.66 59.29
CA GLY A 4 -64.91 67.85 58.26
C GLY A 4 -65.46 68.24 56.88
N PRO A 5 -64.68 68.14 55.78
CA PRO A 5 -65.00 68.77 54.50
C PRO A 5 -65.60 67.81 53.46
N PHE A 6 -66.23 68.42 52.45
CA PHE A 6 -66.94 67.83 51.31
C PHE A 6 -66.05 67.00 50.34
N PRO A 7 -66.62 65.98 49.66
CA PRO A 7 -65.94 65.28 48.57
C PRO A 7 -66.31 65.81 47.17
N ALA A 8 -65.34 65.71 46.26
CA ALA A 8 -65.42 66.13 44.86
C ALA A 8 -65.77 64.98 43.91
N LYS A 9 -66.21 65.38 42.71
CA LYS A 9 -67.00 64.64 41.71
C LYS A 9 -66.27 63.54 40.93
N ASN A 10 -67.10 62.54 40.64
CA ASN A 10 -67.12 61.54 39.58
C ASN A 10 -66.61 61.90 38.15
N LEU A 11 -66.09 60.82 37.52
CA LEU A 11 -66.26 60.33 36.13
C LEU A 11 -65.40 60.88 34.98
N ARG A 12 -64.51 60.02 34.45
CA ARG A 12 -64.41 59.48 33.05
C ARG A 12 -63.02 58.83 32.88
N ALA A 13 -62.90 57.51 32.68
CA ALA A 13 -62.93 56.74 31.41
C ALA A 13 -61.55 56.03 31.28
N ALA A 14 -61.49 54.71 31.46
CA ALA A 14 -61.46 53.69 30.41
C ALA A 14 -60.05 53.45 29.81
N ALA A 15 -59.47 52.28 30.12
CA ALA A 15 -59.14 51.22 29.16
C ALA A 15 -57.95 50.37 29.65
N ARG A 16 -58.23 49.08 29.82
CA ARG A 16 -57.31 47.99 30.13
C ARG A 16 -56.19 47.90 29.07
N ARG A 17 -54.93 47.75 29.52
CA ARG A 17 -53.87 47.13 28.72
C ARG A 17 -53.34 45.90 29.45
N PHE A 18 -53.51 44.77 28.76
CA PHE A 18 -52.93 43.47 29.04
C PHE A 18 -51.41 43.58 29.14
N PHE A 19 -50.83 43.12 30.25
CA PHE A 19 -49.43 42.68 30.29
C PHE A 19 -49.43 41.16 30.16
N VAL A 20 -49.15 40.67 28.95
CA VAL A 20 -48.79 39.28 28.72
C VAL A 20 -47.32 39.14 29.12
N PHE A 21 -47.07 38.33 30.16
CA PHE A 21 -45.75 37.77 30.45
C PHE A 21 -45.34 36.89 29.26
N ALA A 22 -44.53 37.43 28.35
CA ALA A 22 -43.77 36.63 27.41
C ALA A 22 -42.46 36.25 28.10
N ALA A 23 -42.47 35.12 28.82
CA ALA A 23 -41.26 34.41 29.15
C ALA A 23 -40.69 33.87 27.83
N VAL A 24 -39.80 34.64 27.21
CA VAL A 24 -38.93 34.16 26.14
C VAL A 24 -37.97 33.19 26.82
N GLY A 25 -38.34 31.91 26.82
CA GLY A 25 -37.39 30.83 27.04
C GLY A 25 -36.39 30.84 25.90
N LEU A 26 -35.27 31.54 26.09
CA LEU A 26 -34.03 31.21 25.43
C LEU A 26 -33.64 29.80 25.93
N CYS A 27 -34.12 28.76 25.25
CA CYS A 27 -33.39 27.51 25.20
C CYS A 27 -32.16 27.76 24.33
N ALA A 28 -31.19 28.51 24.88
CA ALA A 28 -29.81 28.25 24.51
C ALA A 28 -29.54 26.84 25.05
N ALA A 29 -29.41 25.87 24.14
CA ALA A 29 -28.70 24.65 24.45
C ALA A 29 -27.26 25.07 24.79
N ALA A 30 -27.05 25.49 26.04
CA ALA A 30 -25.73 25.56 26.63
C ALA A 30 -25.26 24.11 26.65
N GLY A 31 -24.48 23.71 25.64
CA GLY A 31 -23.77 22.44 25.69
C GLY A 31 -23.02 22.43 27.02
N GLU A 32 -23.31 21.44 27.86
CA GLU A 32 -22.61 21.30 29.13
C GLU A 32 -21.10 21.27 28.82
N ALA A 33 -20.35 22.13 29.53
CA ALA A 33 -18.90 22.12 29.51
C ALA A 33 -18.44 20.70 29.89
N ARG A 34 -17.93 19.95 28.90
CA ARG A 34 -17.55 18.56 29.08
C ARG A 34 -16.30 18.24 28.31
N THR A 35 -15.49 17.37 28.88
CA THR A 35 -14.43 16.69 28.14
C THR A 35 -15.00 15.39 27.58
N VAL A 36 -14.73 15.12 26.30
CA VAL A 36 -15.13 13.89 25.63
C VAL A 36 -13.87 13.07 25.40
N ALA A 37 -13.83 11.85 25.92
CA ALA A 37 -12.76 10.90 25.69
C ALA A 37 -13.10 10.03 24.47
N LEU A 38 -12.17 9.96 23.51
CA LEU A 38 -12.30 9.17 22.30
C LEU A 38 -11.07 8.29 22.13
N THR A 39 -11.24 7.13 21.54
CA THR A 39 -10.13 6.25 21.19
C THR A 39 -10.11 6.02 19.69
N ILE A 40 -8.95 6.21 19.07
CA ILE A 40 -8.70 5.80 17.69
C ILE A 40 -7.82 4.56 17.74
N LEU A 41 -8.34 3.45 17.22
CA LEU A 41 -7.56 2.25 16.93
C LEU A 41 -7.12 2.32 15.48
N ASN A 42 -5.84 2.06 15.23
CA ASN A 42 -5.27 2.07 13.90
C ASN A 42 -4.44 0.80 13.60
N THR A 43 -4.67 0.27 12.41
CA THR A 43 -3.82 -0.72 11.74
C THR A 43 -3.38 -0.16 10.39
N THR A 44 -2.36 -0.75 9.77
CA THR A 44 -1.90 -0.41 8.41
C THR A 44 -1.03 -1.54 7.89
N ASP A 45 -0.87 -1.61 6.57
CA ASP A 45 0.07 -2.50 5.90
C ASP A 45 -0.15 -3.96 6.33
N MET A 46 -1.41 -4.37 6.42
CA MET A 46 -1.82 -5.67 6.97
C MET A 46 -1.38 -6.83 6.09
N HIS A 47 -1.19 -6.58 4.79
CA HIS A 47 -0.64 -7.53 3.83
C HIS A 47 -1.26 -8.93 3.85
N GLY A 48 -2.58 -9.01 4.02
CA GLY A 48 -3.30 -10.28 4.08
C GLY A 48 -3.05 -11.11 5.34
N ALA A 49 -2.39 -10.57 6.37
CA ALA A 49 -1.98 -11.29 7.59
C ALA A 49 -3.17 -11.63 8.51
N ILE A 50 -4.08 -12.48 8.04
CA ILE A 50 -5.24 -12.98 8.81
C ILE A 50 -4.78 -13.82 10.02
N ARG A 51 -3.82 -14.73 9.80
CA ARG A 51 -3.17 -15.57 10.81
C ARG A 51 -1.66 -15.52 10.66
N ARG A 52 -0.93 -16.04 11.65
CA ARG A 52 0.53 -16.13 11.58
C ARG A 52 0.94 -17.14 10.53
N THR A 53 1.72 -16.70 9.55
CA THR A 53 2.32 -17.57 8.52
C THR A 53 3.81 -17.27 8.36
N PRO A 54 4.66 -17.65 9.34
CA PRO A 54 6.08 -17.36 9.32
C PRO A 54 6.74 -17.91 8.05
N GLY A 55 7.48 -17.06 7.34
CA GLY A 55 8.24 -17.46 6.16
C GLY A 55 7.41 -17.77 4.91
N VAL A 56 6.13 -17.38 4.84
CA VAL A 56 5.29 -17.54 3.64
C VAL A 56 5.04 -16.19 2.95
N TYR A 57 5.65 -15.09 3.36
CA TYR A 57 5.64 -13.83 2.59
C TYR A 57 6.84 -12.97 2.97
N ALA A 58 7.12 -11.95 2.14
CA ALA A 58 8.11 -10.91 2.40
C ALA A 58 8.00 -10.37 3.84
N GLU A 59 9.15 -9.92 4.33
CA GLU A 59 9.41 -9.33 5.65
C GLU A 59 8.12 -8.88 6.36
N HIS A 60 7.86 -9.39 7.58
CA HIS A 60 6.81 -8.95 8.52
C HIS A 60 5.46 -9.72 8.60
N ASN A 61 5.28 -10.92 8.02
CA ASN A 61 4.06 -11.74 8.19
C ASN A 61 4.02 -12.65 9.44
N ASP A 62 4.68 -12.22 10.51
CA ASP A 62 4.70 -12.87 11.83
C ASP A 62 3.52 -12.43 12.73
N GLY A 63 2.65 -11.55 12.24
CA GLY A 63 1.44 -11.10 12.93
C GLY A 63 0.14 -11.83 12.57
N SER A 64 -0.99 -11.34 13.08
CA SER A 64 -2.32 -11.96 12.89
C SER A 64 -3.45 -10.99 13.22
N LEU A 65 -4.32 -10.73 12.25
CA LEU A 65 -5.56 -9.98 12.45
C LEU A 65 -6.50 -10.72 13.41
N LEU A 66 -6.53 -12.05 13.42
CA LEU A 66 -7.29 -12.83 14.40
C LEU A 66 -6.82 -12.57 15.84
N GLN A 67 -5.53 -12.34 16.07
CA GLN A 67 -5.02 -11.92 17.38
C GLN A 67 -5.30 -10.44 17.65
N CYS A 68 -5.12 -9.55 16.66
CA CYS A 68 -5.46 -8.12 16.78
C CYS A 68 -6.94 -7.92 17.13
N ALA A 69 -7.84 -8.76 16.61
CA ALA A 69 -9.27 -8.74 16.92
C ALA A 69 -9.55 -8.77 18.43
N ARG A 70 -8.77 -9.55 19.20
CA ARG A 70 -8.89 -9.60 20.66
C ARG A 70 -8.46 -8.30 21.33
N ILE A 71 -7.41 -7.66 20.83
CA ILE A 71 -6.95 -6.34 21.31
C ILE A 71 -8.03 -5.30 21.02
N ILE A 72 -8.55 -5.26 19.78
CA ILE A 72 -9.59 -4.32 19.34
C ILE A 72 -10.84 -4.44 20.20
N ARG A 73 -11.35 -5.67 20.38
CA ARG A 73 -12.55 -5.93 21.20
C ARG A 73 -12.33 -5.52 22.67
N ARG A 74 -11.15 -5.79 23.22
CA ARG A 74 -10.80 -5.36 24.59
C ARG A 74 -10.83 -3.84 24.73
N VAL A 75 -10.15 -3.11 23.84
CA VAL A 75 -10.09 -1.65 23.92
C VAL A 75 -11.47 -1.01 23.71
N ARG A 76 -12.29 -1.54 22.80
CA ARG A 76 -13.68 -1.07 22.63
C ARG A 76 -14.56 -1.30 23.85
N ALA A 77 -14.31 -2.36 24.62
CA ALA A 77 -15.01 -2.58 25.89
C ALA A 77 -14.55 -1.60 26.99
N GLU A 78 -13.32 -1.10 26.91
CA GLU A 78 -12.83 -0.04 27.81
C GLU A 78 -13.39 1.34 27.46
N ASN A 79 -13.55 1.65 26.17
CA ASN A 79 -14.16 2.89 25.69
C ASN A 79 -15.09 2.64 24.49
N PRO A 80 -16.42 2.80 24.63
CA PRO A 80 -17.35 2.63 23.51
C PRO A 80 -17.23 3.74 22.44
N HIS A 81 -16.63 4.89 22.78
CA HIS A 81 -16.36 5.99 21.84
C HIS A 81 -15.06 5.72 21.04
N THR A 82 -15.03 4.58 20.37
CA THR A 82 -13.84 4.10 19.63
C THR A 82 -14.10 4.04 18.14
N LEU A 83 -13.21 4.65 17.34
CA LEU A 83 -13.13 4.46 15.90
C LEU A 83 -12.00 3.48 15.56
N LEU A 84 -12.19 2.69 14.50
CA LEU A 84 -11.18 1.75 13.99
C LEU A 84 -10.85 2.06 12.53
N LEU A 85 -9.60 2.45 12.26
CA LEU A 85 -9.15 2.98 10.97
C LEU A 85 -7.97 2.16 10.43
N ASP A 86 -7.93 1.92 9.12
CA ASP A 86 -6.80 1.24 8.47
C ASP A 86 -6.03 2.14 7.49
N GLY A 87 -4.70 2.12 7.54
CA GLY A 87 -3.82 2.94 6.70
C GLY A 87 -3.67 2.47 5.26
N GLY A 88 -4.26 1.34 4.84
CA GLY A 88 -4.13 0.76 3.49
C GLY A 88 -3.10 -0.37 3.42
N ASP A 89 -2.92 -0.94 2.24
CA ASP A 89 -2.18 -2.19 1.99
C ASP A 89 -2.72 -3.37 2.82
N ILE A 90 -4.02 -3.60 2.67
CA ILE A 90 -4.79 -4.58 3.44
C ILE A 90 -4.66 -5.98 2.86
N PHE A 91 -4.80 -6.11 1.53
CA PHE A 91 -5.20 -7.38 0.92
C PHE A 91 -4.02 -8.24 0.47
N GLN A 92 -3.04 -7.67 -0.22
CA GLN A 92 -1.98 -8.45 -0.86
C GLN A 92 -0.95 -8.94 0.16
N GLY A 93 -0.57 -10.22 0.11
CA GLY A 93 0.62 -10.74 0.80
C GLY A 93 0.54 -12.21 1.22
N THR A 94 -0.64 -12.73 1.55
CA THR A 94 -0.83 -14.13 1.95
C THR A 94 -1.57 -14.95 0.90
N ALA A 95 -1.36 -16.27 0.91
CA ALA A 95 -2.06 -17.20 0.01
C ALA A 95 -3.56 -17.23 0.29
N GLU A 96 -3.93 -17.16 1.57
CA GLU A 96 -5.30 -17.04 2.07
C GLU A 96 -6.01 -15.84 1.42
N SER A 97 -5.34 -14.69 1.45
CA SER A 97 -5.89 -13.47 0.88
C SER A 97 -5.92 -13.55 -0.65
N PHE A 98 -4.87 -14.04 -1.29
CA PHE A 98 -4.83 -14.18 -2.74
C PHE A 98 -5.90 -15.12 -3.31
N LEU A 99 -6.05 -16.32 -2.75
CA LEU A 99 -7.04 -17.31 -3.21
C LEU A 99 -8.48 -16.84 -3.00
N SER A 100 -8.73 -16.05 -1.95
CA SER A 100 -10.02 -15.41 -1.70
C SER A 100 -10.19 -14.06 -2.41
N GLN A 101 -9.17 -13.63 -3.18
CA GLN A 101 -9.05 -12.31 -3.78
C GLN A 101 -9.27 -11.16 -2.78
N GLY A 102 -8.87 -11.32 -1.52
CA GLY A 102 -9.03 -10.35 -0.43
C GLY A 102 -10.25 -10.60 0.45
N GLY A 103 -11.11 -11.55 0.07
CA GLY A 103 -12.34 -11.88 0.78
C GLY A 103 -12.14 -12.29 2.24
N VAL A 104 -11.04 -12.98 2.54
CA VAL A 104 -10.71 -13.40 3.91
C VAL A 104 -10.48 -12.19 4.84
N MET A 105 -9.78 -11.17 4.33
CA MET A 105 -9.51 -9.93 5.05
C MET A 105 -10.77 -9.08 5.16
N ALA A 106 -11.53 -8.95 4.07
CA ALA A 106 -12.80 -8.23 4.07
C ALA A 106 -13.78 -8.81 5.10
N THR A 107 -13.89 -10.14 5.20
CA THR A 107 -14.74 -10.82 6.18
C THR A 107 -14.33 -10.47 7.61
N ALA A 108 -13.03 -10.55 7.93
CA ALA A 108 -12.52 -10.22 9.25
C ALA A 108 -12.69 -8.73 9.60
N MET A 109 -12.37 -7.82 8.68
CA MET A 109 -12.50 -6.38 8.89
C MET A 109 -13.97 -5.94 9.01
N ASN A 110 -14.87 -6.51 8.23
CA ASN A 110 -16.31 -6.26 8.37
C ASN A 110 -16.84 -6.76 9.71
N SER A 111 -16.43 -7.95 10.16
CA SER A 111 -16.80 -8.48 11.49
C SER A 111 -16.27 -7.59 12.63
N LEU A 112 -15.10 -6.98 12.44
CA LEU A 112 -14.52 -6.01 13.35
C LEU A 112 -15.09 -4.59 13.18
N GLY A 113 -15.98 -4.32 12.23
CA GLY A 113 -16.58 -3.00 12.05
C GLY A 113 -15.53 -1.89 11.93
N TYR A 114 -14.60 -2.02 10.99
CA TYR A 114 -13.72 -0.91 10.61
C TYR A 114 -14.57 0.27 10.08
N ASP A 115 -14.24 1.49 10.49
CA ASP A 115 -15.00 2.69 10.12
C ASP A 115 -14.58 3.22 8.73
N ALA A 116 -13.27 3.28 8.48
CA ALA A 116 -12.70 3.72 7.23
C ALA A 116 -11.30 3.15 7.00
N PHE A 117 -10.85 3.16 5.74
CA PHE A 117 -9.48 2.82 5.38
C PHE A 117 -8.97 3.70 4.24
N ALA A 118 -7.67 4.00 4.23
CA ALA A 118 -7.03 4.58 3.06
C ALA A 118 -6.75 3.51 2.01
N LEU A 119 -6.73 3.89 0.73
CA LEU A 119 -6.19 3.01 -0.32
C LEU A 119 -4.67 3.13 -0.35
N GLY A 120 -3.99 2.01 -0.17
CA GLY A 120 -2.57 1.85 -0.42
C GLY A 120 -2.25 1.42 -1.84
N ASN A 121 -0.96 1.21 -2.11
CA ASN A 121 -0.52 0.84 -3.45
C ASN A 121 -0.80 -0.63 -3.77
N HIS A 122 -0.72 -1.51 -2.77
CA HIS A 122 -0.90 -2.95 -2.94
C HIS A 122 -2.37 -3.37 -3.09
N GLU A 123 -3.33 -2.45 -2.86
CA GLU A 123 -4.73 -2.64 -3.28
C GLU A 123 -4.87 -2.86 -4.79
N PHE A 124 -3.91 -2.38 -5.60
CA PHE A 124 -3.96 -2.44 -7.07
C PHE A 124 -3.25 -3.66 -7.66
N ASP A 125 -2.49 -4.43 -6.87
CA ASP A 125 -1.61 -5.50 -7.37
C ASP A 125 -2.36 -6.58 -8.18
N TRP A 126 -3.64 -6.81 -7.87
CA TRP A 126 -4.48 -7.80 -8.54
C TRP A 126 -5.33 -7.21 -9.67
N GLY A 127 -5.12 -5.94 -10.02
CA GLY A 127 -5.85 -5.24 -11.07
C GLY A 127 -7.03 -4.42 -10.55
N VAL A 128 -7.48 -3.47 -11.37
CA VAL A 128 -8.52 -2.50 -11.01
C VAL A 128 -9.88 -3.17 -10.85
N GLU A 129 -10.17 -4.20 -11.63
CA GLU A 129 -11.42 -4.96 -11.57
C GLU A 129 -11.52 -5.79 -10.28
N VAL A 130 -10.42 -6.41 -9.84
CA VAL A 130 -10.39 -7.15 -8.57
C VAL A 130 -10.55 -6.18 -7.40
N LEU A 131 -9.88 -5.02 -7.44
CA LEU A 131 -10.06 -3.96 -6.45
C LEU A 131 -11.50 -3.45 -6.43
N ALA A 132 -12.13 -3.22 -7.59
CA ALA A 132 -13.54 -2.84 -7.68
C ALA A 132 -14.46 -3.86 -7.00
N GLY A 133 -14.19 -5.15 -7.21
CA GLY A 133 -14.86 -6.24 -6.50
C GLY A 133 -14.65 -6.19 -4.98
N MET A 134 -13.44 -5.87 -4.51
CA MET A 134 -13.14 -5.73 -3.08
C MET A 134 -13.82 -4.53 -2.44
N LEU A 135 -13.81 -3.37 -3.10
CA LEU A 135 -14.56 -2.20 -2.67
C LEU A 135 -16.03 -2.56 -2.47
N GLY A 136 -16.59 -3.38 -3.36
CA GLY A 136 -17.91 -3.99 -3.24
C GLY A 136 -18.18 -4.72 -1.93
N LYS A 137 -17.20 -5.50 -1.44
CA LYS A 137 -17.31 -6.36 -0.24
C LYS A 137 -17.02 -5.64 1.08
N MET A 138 -16.29 -4.52 1.05
CA MET A 138 -15.94 -3.78 2.26
C MET A 138 -17.13 -2.97 2.81
N GLN A 139 -17.32 -2.97 4.13
CA GLN A 139 -18.27 -2.08 4.83
C GLN A 139 -17.63 -0.78 5.29
N ALA A 140 -16.33 -0.83 5.63
CA ALA A 140 -15.54 0.37 5.95
C ALA A 140 -15.52 1.33 4.75
N THR A 141 -15.50 2.63 5.03
CA THR A 141 -15.46 3.64 3.96
C THR A 141 -14.05 3.70 3.34
N PRO A 142 -13.87 3.39 2.05
CA PRO A 142 -12.58 3.59 1.38
C PRO A 142 -12.34 5.07 1.14
N LEU A 143 -11.14 5.56 1.47
CA LEU A 143 -10.79 6.97 1.39
C LEU A 143 -9.54 7.22 0.53
N ALA A 144 -9.64 8.15 -0.42
CA ALA A 144 -8.50 8.68 -1.17
C ALA A 144 -8.88 9.98 -1.91
N ALA A 145 -8.57 11.14 -1.33
CA ALA A 145 -8.86 12.44 -1.93
C ALA A 145 -8.03 12.73 -3.19
N ASN A 146 -6.88 12.08 -3.33
CA ASN A 146 -5.96 12.23 -4.45
C ASN A 146 -6.08 11.12 -5.51
N LEU A 147 -7.07 10.23 -5.41
CA LEU A 147 -7.42 9.28 -6.46
C LEU A 147 -8.74 9.71 -7.10
N LEU A 148 -8.68 10.15 -8.35
CA LEU A 148 -9.83 10.67 -9.07
C LEU A 148 -10.36 9.60 -10.03
N ALA A 149 -11.65 9.28 -9.93
CA ALA A 149 -12.35 8.38 -10.82
C ALA A 149 -13.08 9.17 -11.92
N GLY A 150 -12.68 8.94 -13.18
CA GLY A 150 -13.35 9.47 -14.36
C GLY A 150 -14.56 8.64 -14.80
N PRO A 151 -15.23 9.02 -15.91
CA PRO A 151 -16.39 8.29 -16.44
C PRO A 151 -16.12 6.85 -16.83
N ASP A 152 -14.87 6.54 -17.24
CA ASP A 152 -14.45 5.20 -17.67
C ASP A 152 -13.98 4.32 -16.49
N ALA A 153 -13.95 4.85 -15.27
CA ALA A 153 -13.58 4.08 -14.09
C ALA A 153 -14.70 3.11 -13.67
N PRO A 154 -14.39 1.92 -13.14
CA PRO A 154 -15.42 1.02 -12.63
C PRO A 154 -16.29 1.70 -11.57
N GLU A 155 -17.60 1.44 -11.62
CA GLU A 155 -18.59 2.10 -10.77
C GLU A 155 -18.27 2.02 -9.28
N ALA A 156 -17.67 0.90 -8.82
CA ALA A 156 -17.27 0.71 -7.44
C ALA A 156 -16.32 1.81 -6.91
N PHE A 157 -15.53 2.46 -7.77
CA PHE A 157 -14.66 3.56 -7.37
C PHE A 157 -15.42 4.83 -6.96
N GLN A 158 -16.70 4.96 -7.29
CA GLN A 158 -17.56 6.03 -6.75
C GLN A 158 -17.77 5.91 -5.24
N ARG A 159 -17.50 4.74 -4.66
CA ARG A 159 -17.51 4.53 -3.20
C ARG A 159 -16.25 5.08 -2.52
N VAL A 160 -15.18 5.34 -3.27
CA VAL A 160 -13.93 5.91 -2.74
C VAL A 160 -14.14 7.40 -2.53
N LEU A 161 -14.23 7.81 -1.26
CA LEU A 161 -14.54 9.19 -0.90
C LEU A 161 -13.26 9.98 -0.57
N PRO A 162 -13.23 11.29 -0.79
CA PRO A 162 -12.11 12.11 -0.34
C PRO A 162 -12.04 12.20 1.19
N TYR A 163 -13.20 12.20 1.86
CA TYR A 163 -13.32 12.22 3.30
C TYR A 163 -14.65 11.61 3.74
N THR A 164 -14.76 11.28 5.02
CA THR A 164 -16.01 10.91 5.70
C THR A 164 -16.13 11.65 7.03
N ILE A 165 -17.36 11.79 7.53
CA ILE A 165 -17.65 12.37 8.85
C ILE A 165 -18.20 11.26 9.75
N LYS A 166 -17.62 11.11 10.94
CA LYS A 166 -18.11 10.22 11.98
C LYS A 166 -18.59 11.05 13.16
N GLU A 167 -19.74 10.71 13.71
CA GLU A 167 -20.23 11.35 14.93
C GLU A 167 -20.00 10.43 16.12
N VAL A 168 -19.33 10.94 17.15
CA VAL A 168 -19.06 10.20 18.38
C VAL A 168 -19.37 11.13 19.54
N ASP A 169 -20.38 10.76 20.32
CA ASP A 169 -20.85 11.57 21.46
C ASP A 169 -21.06 13.05 21.07
N GLY A 170 -21.78 13.28 19.97
CA GLY A 170 -22.09 14.62 19.46
C GLY A 170 -20.91 15.40 18.85
N LEU A 171 -19.69 14.84 18.82
CA LEU A 171 -18.54 15.41 18.11
C LEU A 171 -18.48 14.88 16.68
N LYS A 172 -18.32 15.79 15.72
CA LYS A 172 -18.01 15.46 14.33
C LYS A 172 -16.51 15.30 14.15
N ILE A 173 -16.12 14.12 13.70
CA ILE A 173 -14.75 13.75 13.39
C ILE A 173 -14.65 13.61 11.88
N ALA A 174 -13.89 14.50 11.25
CA ALA A 174 -13.61 14.41 9.82
C ALA A 174 -12.37 13.54 9.59
N ILE A 175 -12.50 12.56 8.71
CA ILE A 175 -11.40 11.66 8.32
C ILE A 175 -11.16 11.86 6.83
N VAL A 176 -10.03 12.47 6.48
CA VAL A 176 -9.61 12.71 5.10
C VAL A 176 -8.67 11.59 4.68
N GLY A 177 -8.87 11.01 3.50
CA GLY A 177 -8.01 9.95 2.98
C GLY A 177 -7.01 10.44 1.95
N LEU A 178 -5.82 9.85 1.91
CA LEU A 178 -4.87 10.02 0.80
C LEU A 178 -4.17 8.69 0.50
N THR A 179 -3.97 8.39 -0.78
CA THR A 179 -3.06 7.33 -1.23
C THR A 179 -1.67 7.91 -1.51
N THR A 180 -0.70 7.05 -1.79
CA THR A 180 0.63 7.47 -2.26
C THR A 180 0.56 8.03 -3.69
N PRO A 181 1.13 9.23 -3.96
CA PRO A 181 1.12 9.83 -5.30
C PRO A 181 2.00 9.07 -6.30
N ASN A 182 2.91 8.19 -5.84
CA ASN A 182 3.81 7.42 -6.69
C ASN A 182 3.18 6.18 -7.32
N LEU A 183 1.92 5.87 -7.00
CA LEU A 183 1.20 4.68 -7.48
C LEU A 183 1.37 4.41 -9.00
N PRO A 184 1.29 5.41 -9.91
CA PRO A 184 1.48 5.16 -11.35
C PRO A 184 2.86 4.64 -11.76
N ASN A 185 3.87 4.78 -10.89
CA ASN A 185 5.22 4.27 -11.13
C ASN A 185 5.43 2.83 -10.61
N TRP A 186 4.46 2.29 -9.88
CA TRP A 186 4.45 0.91 -9.38
C TRP A 186 3.43 0.03 -10.11
N PHE A 187 2.29 0.60 -10.46
CA PHE A 187 1.21 -0.10 -11.13
C PHE A 187 0.88 0.55 -12.48
N ARG A 188 0.91 -0.26 -13.54
CA ARG A 188 0.43 0.14 -14.88
C ARG A 188 -1.08 -0.06 -14.96
N GLY A 189 -1.76 0.77 -15.76
CA GLY A 189 -3.20 0.59 -15.98
C GLY A 189 -4.08 1.57 -15.20
N ILE A 190 -3.52 2.44 -14.34
CA ILE A 190 -4.31 3.46 -13.63
C ILE A 190 -5.09 4.33 -14.64
N GLY A 191 -4.40 4.93 -15.61
CA GLY A 191 -5.02 5.83 -16.58
C GLY A 191 -5.92 5.10 -17.57
N GLU A 192 -5.51 3.91 -18.00
CA GLU A 192 -6.27 3.06 -18.92
C GLU A 192 -7.62 2.61 -18.33
N ASN A 193 -7.73 2.58 -17.00
CA ASN A 193 -8.96 2.30 -16.27
C ASN A 193 -9.70 3.57 -15.80
N GLY A 194 -9.46 4.72 -16.44
CA GLY A 194 -10.16 5.97 -16.12
C GLY A 194 -9.83 6.55 -14.75
N LEU A 195 -8.79 6.07 -14.07
CA LEU A 195 -8.34 6.59 -12.77
C LEU A 195 -7.19 7.58 -12.97
N ARG A 196 -7.07 8.54 -12.05
CA ARG A 196 -5.96 9.48 -12.04
C ARG A 196 -5.53 9.84 -10.63
N VAL A 197 -4.26 9.58 -10.34
CA VAL A 197 -3.62 9.99 -9.09
C VAL A 197 -3.11 11.44 -9.25
N VAL A 198 -3.28 12.25 -8.21
CA VAL A 198 -2.76 13.63 -8.16
C VAL A 198 -1.87 13.84 -6.95
N ASP A 199 -1.08 14.92 -6.96
CA ASP A 199 -0.31 15.39 -5.80
C ASP A 199 -1.22 15.55 -4.57
N SER A 200 -0.72 15.09 -3.42
CA SER A 200 -1.51 15.01 -2.19
C SER A 200 -1.90 16.39 -1.67
N ARG A 201 -0.98 17.37 -1.77
CA ARG A 201 -1.23 18.75 -1.31
C ARG A 201 -2.26 19.44 -2.19
N ARG A 202 -2.20 19.22 -3.52
CA ARG A 202 -3.21 19.71 -4.46
C ARG A 202 -4.59 19.11 -4.19
N ALA A 203 -4.66 17.82 -3.84
CA ALA A 203 -5.92 17.19 -3.44
C ALA A 203 -6.49 17.80 -2.15
N LEU A 204 -5.62 18.07 -1.17
CA LEU A 204 -6.00 18.70 0.09
C LEU A 204 -6.48 20.15 -0.10
N GLU A 205 -5.83 20.95 -0.95
CA GLU A 205 -6.30 22.29 -1.31
C GLU A 205 -7.76 22.30 -1.80
N ALA A 206 -8.14 21.30 -2.59
CA ALA A 206 -9.50 21.16 -3.12
C ALA A 206 -10.49 20.54 -2.11
N THR A 207 -10.00 19.74 -1.17
CA THR A 207 -10.84 18.94 -0.26
C THR A 207 -11.13 19.65 1.05
N LEU A 208 -10.12 20.25 1.67
CA LEU A 208 -10.24 20.88 2.99
C LEU A 208 -11.30 22.01 3.05
N PRO A 209 -11.52 22.85 2.01
CA PRO A 209 -12.62 23.81 2.04
C PRO A 209 -14.01 23.17 2.17
N ARG A 210 -14.20 21.94 1.68
CA ARG A 210 -15.46 21.19 1.85
C ARG A 210 -15.55 20.60 3.25
N VAL A 211 -14.46 20.00 3.73
CA VAL A 211 -14.37 19.45 5.09
C VAL A 211 -14.65 20.52 6.15
N ARG A 212 -14.05 21.72 6.03
CA ARG A 212 -14.27 22.83 6.96
C ARG A 212 -15.73 23.30 7.03
N LYS A 213 -16.51 23.14 5.94
CA LYS A 213 -17.94 23.50 5.94
C LYS A 213 -18.79 22.53 6.78
N GLU A 214 -18.31 21.32 7.01
CA GLU A 214 -18.97 20.35 7.92
C GLU A 214 -18.84 20.77 9.39
N ASN A 215 -17.92 21.72 9.68
CA ASN A 215 -17.54 22.19 11.01
C ASN A 215 -17.16 21.03 11.94
N PRO A 216 -16.13 20.23 11.61
CA PRO A 216 -15.69 19.15 12.46
C PRO A 216 -14.94 19.66 13.69
N GLU A 217 -15.17 19.01 14.83
CA GLU A 217 -14.43 19.25 16.06
C GLU A 217 -13.03 18.61 16.04
N ILE A 218 -12.87 17.48 15.35
CA ILE A 218 -11.59 16.77 15.21
C ILE A 218 -11.33 16.49 13.73
N LEU A 219 -10.10 16.76 13.28
CA LEU A 219 -9.68 16.49 11.91
C LEU A 219 -8.52 15.49 11.85
N ILE A 220 -8.78 14.33 11.25
CA ILE A 220 -7.83 13.23 11.07
C ILE A 220 -7.45 13.12 9.59
N LEU A 221 -6.15 13.00 9.31
CA LEU A 221 -5.65 12.57 8.01
C LEU A 221 -5.26 11.08 8.08
N LEU A 222 -5.93 10.25 7.29
CA LEU A 222 -5.60 8.84 7.09
C LEU A 222 -4.88 8.71 5.76
N VAL A 223 -3.59 8.39 5.78
CA VAL A 223 -2.74 8.46 4.58
C VAL A 223 -1.91 7.20 4.40
N HIS A 224 -1.94 6.65 3.18
CA HIS A 224 -1.03 5.57 2.79
C HIS A 224 0.31 6.14 2.31
N GLN A 225 1.01 6.80 3.23
CA GLN A 225 2.34 7.36 3.08
C GLN A 225 3.02 7.31 4.46
N GLY A 226 4.34 7.20 4.46
CA GLY A 226 5.12 7.20 5.69
C GLY A 226 5.83 8.53 5.94
N LEU A 227 6.26 8.73 7.19
CA LEU A 227 7.02 9.91 7.59
C LEU A 227 8.50 9.72 7.25
N MET A 228 9.02 10.49 6.30
CA MET A 228 10.46 10.50 5.97
C MET A 228 11.15 11.74 6.54
N ALA A 229 12.48 11.71 6.62
CA ALA A 229 13.26 12.91 6.99
C ALA A 229 13.11 14.04 5.95
N GLU A 230 13.02 13.66 4.67
CA GLU A 230 12.69 14.53 3.56
C GLU A 230 11.60 13.85 2.73
N ASP A 231 10.62 14.62 2.27
CA ASP A 231 9.57 14.10 1.39
C ASP A 231 10.18 13.60 0.07
N ASP A 232 9.59 12.55 -0.49
CA ASP A 232 9.95 12.02 -1.80
C ASP A 232 8.70 11.90 -2.71
N GLY A 233 8.87 11.26 -3.87
CA GLY A 233 7.78 11.09 -4.83
C GLY A 233 6.62 10.23 -4.33
N ALA A 234 6.78 9.51 -3.22
CA ALA A 234 5.78 8.61 -2.63
C ALA A 234 5.28 9.08 -1.26
N ASN A 235 6.07 9.86 -0.53
CA ASN A 235 5.85 10.23 0.86
C ASN A 235 5.95 11.74 1.02
N GLU A 236 4.82 12.42 1.19
CA GLU A 236 4.70 13.89 1.25
C GLU A 236 4.26 14.39 2.64
N VAL A 237 4.31 13.53 3.66
CA VAL A 237 3.73 13.78 5.00
C VAL A 237 4.30 15.04 5.65
N TYR A 238 5.61 15.29 5.53
CA TYR A 238 6.24 16.43 6.18
C TYR A 238 5.76 17.75 5.56
N GLY A 239 5.75 17.82 4.22
CA GLY A 239 5.25 18.95 3.46
C GLY A 239 3.75 19.19 3.63
N ILE A 240 2.95 18.11 3.77
CA ILE A 240 1.53 18.19 4.11
C ILE A 240 1.35 18.84 5.49
N CYS A 241 1.99 18.30 6.54
CA CYS A 241 1.82 18.81 7.91
C CYS A 241 2.30 20.26 8.05
N ARG A 242 3.38 20.64 7.36
CA ARG A 242 3.88 22.02 7.33
C ARG A 242 2.87 22.99 6.69
N ARG A 243 2.17 22.55 5.65
CA ARG A 243 1.26 23.40 4.86
C ARG A 243 -0.16 23.43 5.41
N PHE A 244 -0.63 22.31 5.95
CA PHE A 244 -1.99 22.09 6.43
C PHE A 244 -1.98 21.71 7.92
N GLY A 245 -1.43 22.57 8.77
CA GLY A 245 -1.27 22.31 10.21
C GLY A 245 -2.57 22.38 11.04
N GLU A 246 -3.72 22.14 10.43
CA GLU A 246 -5.04 22.07 11.10
C GLU A 246 -5.46 20.64 11.44
N PHE A 247 -4.73 19.62 10.96
CA PHE A 247 -4.97 18.23 11.35
C PHE A 247 -4.57 18.01 12.81
N ASP A 248 -5.47 17.42 13.60
CA ASP A 248 -5.16 16.99 14.95
C ASP A 248 -4.29 15.73 14.95
N LEU A 249 -4.52 14.83 14.00
CA LEU A 249 -3.85 13.54 13.92
C LEU A 249 -3.63 13.13 12.47
N VAL A 250 -2.44 12.62 12.17
CA VAL A 250 -2.10 11.93 10.92
C VAL A 250 -1.77 10.47 11.23
N LEU A 251 -2.45 9.56 10.56
CA LEU A 251 -2.22 8.12 10.61
C LEU A 251 -1.60 7.68 9.29
N GLY A 252 -0.34 7.26 9.34
CA GLY A 252 0.43 6.84 8.17
C GLY A 252 0.39 5.35 7.88
N GLY A 253 1.08 4.96 6.80
CA GLY A 253 1.29 3.60 6.33
C GLY A 253 2.54 3.50 5.46
N HIS A 254 2.60 2.53 4.55
CA HIS A 254 3.59 2.38 3.47
C HIS A 254 5.03 2.02 3.90
N LEU A 255 5.60 2.68 4.91
CA LEU A 255 6.98 2.44 5.36
C LEU A 255 7.11 1.31 6.39
N HIS A 256 6.00 0.74 6.84
CA HIS A 256 5.93 -0.35 7.83
C HIS A 256 6.51 -0.03 9.22
N TRP A 257 6.64 1.25 9.57
CA TRP A 257 7.23 1.67 10.85
C TRP A 257 6.21 1.61 11.99
N VAL A 258 6.66 1.16 13.15
CA VAL A 258 5.95 1.40 14.40
C VAL A 258 6.42 2.72 14.96
N LEU A 259 5.57 3.74 14.89
CA LEU A 259 5.85 5.07 15.45
C LEU A 259 4.66 5.52 16.29
N ALA A 260 4.80 5.40 17.62
CA ALA A 260 3.78 5.75 18.61
C ALA A 260 3.84 7.25 18.97
N GLY A 261 3.60 8.11 17.97
CA GLY A 261 3.58 9.55 18.13
C GLY A 261 4.88 10.25 17.70
N ALA A 262 4.74 11.24 16.83
CA ALA A 262 5.75 12.22 16.49
C ALA A 262 5.10 13.58 16.25
N ARG A 263 5.67 14.65 16.82
CA ARG A 263 5.12 16.00 16.67
C ARG A 263 5.65 16.66 15.40
N LEU A 264 4.76 16.98 14.46
CA LEU A 264 5.04 17.68 13.21
C LEU A 264 4.37 19.05 13.22
N GLY A 265 5.06 20.04 13.82
CA GLY A 265 4.51 21.38 14.03
C GLY A 265 3.31 21.35 14.99
N LYS A 266 2.10 21.54 14.46
CA LYS A 266 0.84 21.52 15.24
C LYS A 266 0.11 20.17 15.22
N THR A 267 0.57 19.25 14.40
CA THR A 267 -0.08 17.96 14.14
C THR A 267 0.76 16.84 14.76
N ASP A 268 0.09 15.79 15.23
CA ASP A 268 0.77 14.57 15.67
C ASP A 268 0.63 13.50 14.59
N TYR A 269 1.68 12.70 14.43
CA TYR A 269 1.75 11.59 13.48
C TYR A 269 1.93 10.26 14.21
N ALA A 270 1.26 9.21 13.74
CA ALA A 270 1.50 7.84 14.19
C ALA A 270 1.42 6.84 13.02
N GLN A 271 2.08 5.70 13.18
CA GLN A 271 2.01 4.57 12.25
C GLN A 271 2.06 3.24 13.02
N ALA A 272 1.21 2.28 12.63
CA ALA A 272 0.97 1.04 13.38
C ALA A 272 1.86 -0.15 12.96
N GLY A 273 2.96 0.08 12.24
CA GLY A 273 3.82 -0.99 11.73
C GLY A 273 3.26 -1.64 10.47
N SER A 274 3.25 -2.97 10.44
CA SER A 274 2.76 -3.78 9.31
C SER A 274 2.50 -5.23 9.74
N GLY A 275 1.87 -6.00 8.86
CA GLY A 275 1.71 -7.45 8.94
C GLY A 275 0.84 -7.90 10.13
N ALA A 276 -0.09 -7.05 10.56
CA ALA A 276 -0.96 -7.30 11.70
C ALA A 276 -0.20 -7.64 13.00
N ARG A 277 1.01 -7.08 13.21
CA ARG A 277 1.84 -7.32 14.41
C ARG A 277 1.36 -6.60 15.67
N GLY A 278 0.37 -5.74 15.55
CA GLY A 278 -0.22 -5.01 16.66
C GLY A 278 -1.25 -4.00 16.19
N VAL A 279 -1.76 -3.24 17.14
CA VAL A 279 -2.75 -2.17 16.92
C VAL A 279 -2.24 -0.92 17.60
N MET A 280 -2.19 0.20 16.88
CA MET A 280 -1.92 1.50 17.50
C MET A 280 -3.20 1.99 18.19
N ARG A 281 -3.11 2.31 19.48
CA ARG A 281 -4.17 2.96 20.25
C ARG A 281 -3.79 4.42 20.44
N ILE A 282 -4.70 5.32 20.09
CA ILE A 282 -4.58 6.74 20.35
C ILE A 282 -5.78 7.17 21.18
N ASP A 283 -5.57 7.49 22.45
CA ASP A 283 -6.60 8.09 23.29
C ASP A 283 -6.52 9.62 23.16
N LEU A 284 -7.65 10.25 22.87
CA LEU A 284 -7.79 11.70 22.69
C LEU A 284 -8.80 12.23 23.70
N VAL A 285 -8.55 13.43 24.22
CA VAL A 285 -9.54 14.18 25.02
C VAL A 285 -9.86 15.49 24.32
N TYR A 286 -11.12 15.66 23.94
CA TYR A 286 -11.63 16.90 23.37
C TYR A 286 -12.34 17.73 24.45
N ASP A 287 -11.97 19.00 24.58
CA ASP A 287 -12.60 19.95 25.50
C ASP A 287 -13.60 20.82 24.71
N THR A 288 -14.90 20.68 25.01
CA THR A 288 -15.95 21.43 24.29
C THR A 288 -15.99 22.93 24.60
N VAL A 289 -15.34 23.37 25.69
CA VAL A 289 -15.22 24.79 26.03
C VAL A 289 -14.06 25.42 25.27
N GLN A 290 -12.93 24.72 25.19
CA GLN A 290 -11.77 25.19 24.43
C GLN A 290 -11.94 24.99 22.92
N GLY A 291 -12.80 24.06 22.51
CA GLY A 291 -13.00 23.71 21.10
C GLY A 291 -11.76 23.02 20.50
N ALA A 292 -11.04 22.23 21.29
CA ALA A 292 -9.77 21.64 20.89
C ALA A 292 -9.49 20.29 21.55
N VAL A 293 -8.65 19.48 20.90
CA VAL A 293 -8.02 18.31 21.52
C VAL A 293 -6.95 18.79 22.51
N VAL A 294 -7.17 18.53 23.80
CA VAL A 294 -6.32 19.01 24.91
C VAL A 294 -5.34 17.96 25.43
N ASP A 295 -5.60 16.68 25.16
CA ASP A 295 -4.71 15.58 25.51
C ASP A 295 -4.70 14.49 24.43
N LYS A 296 -3.54 13.88 24.21
CA LYS A 296 -3.34 12.76 23.29
C LYS A 296 -2.30 11.80 23.84
N LYS A 297 -2.65 10.52 23.90
CA LYS A 297 -1.74 9.45 24.30
C LYS A 297 -1.67 8.38 23.22
N PHE A 298 -0.44 8.00 22.86
CA PHE A 298 -0.14 6.98 21.86
C PHE A 298 0.40 5.73 22.55
N ASP A 299 -0.16 4.57 22.21
CA ASP A 299 0.29 3.29 22.73
C ASP A 299 0.23 2.23 21.62
N TYR A 300 1.36 1.59 21.33
CA TYR A 300 1.38 0.48 20.39
C TYR A 300 1.13 -0.82 21.15
N LEU A 301 0.06 -1.53 20.79
CA LEU A 301 -0.37 -2.77 21.42
C LEU A 301 0.07 -3.96 20.55
N PRO A 302 1.26 -4.54 20.76
CA PRO A 302 1.72 -5.68 19.97
C PRO A 302 0.92 -6.94 20.30
N ILE A 303 0.70 -7.79 19.30
CA ILE A 303 0.27 -9.16 19.56
C ILE A 303 1.46 -9.98 20.08
N THR A 304 1.18 -11.02 20.87
CA THR A 304 2.22 -11.94 21.36
C THR A 304 1.86 -13.37 20.98
N SER A 305 2.84 -14.27 21.00
CA SER A 305 2.60 -15.71 20.79
C SER A 305 1.65 -16.33 21.82
N ARG A 306 1.45 -15.67 22.97
CA ARG A 306 0.52 -16.12 24.02
C ARG A 306 -0.91 -15.69 23.79
N LEU A 307 -1.13 -14.64 23.00
CA LEU A 307 -2.48 -14.15 22.71
C LEU A 307 -3.18 -15.16 21.80
N LYS A 308 -4.34 -15.65 22.20
CA LYS A 308 -5.11 -16.56 21.35
C LYS A 308 -5.80 -15.79 20.23
N GLU A 309 -5.95 -16.44 19.09
CA GLU A 309 -6.78 -15.96 17.98
C GLU A 309 -8.24 -15.81 18.40
N ASP A 310 -8.96 -14.91 17.74
CA ASP A 310 -10.40 -14.74 17.94
C ASP A 310 -11.18 -15.90 17.29
N PRO A 311 -11.91 -16.72 18.07
CA PRO A 311 -12.52 -17.96 17.60
C PRO A 311 -13.74 -17.70 16.71
N GLU A 312 -14.42 -16.56 16.86
CA GLU A 312 -15.59 -16.23 16.05
C GLU A 312 -15.13 -15.89 14.63
N ILE A 313 -14.13 -15.01 14.51
CA ILE A 313 -13.59 -14.65 13.19
C ILE A 313 -12.85 -15.85 12.59
N ALA A 314 -12.07 -16.60 13.38
CA ALA A 314 -11.39 -17.80 12.89
C ALA A 314 -12.37 -18.81 12.29
N ALA A 315 -13.55 -18.99 12.89
CA ALA A 315 -14.60 -19.84 12.33
C ALA A 315 -15.18 -19.29 11.02
N LEU A 316 -15.32 -17.97 10.89
CA LEU A 316 -15.81 -17.34 9.64
C LEU A 316 -14.86 -17.52 8.46
N VAL A 317 -13.54 -17.61 8.71
CA VAL A 317 -12.51 -17.70 7.66
C VAL A 317 -11.92 -19.10 7.49
N ALA A 318 -12.37 -20.09 8.26
CA ALA A 318 -11.74 -21.41 8.34
C ALA A 318 -11.57 -22.11 6.98
N ASP A 319 -12.55 -21.99 6.09
CA ASP A 319 -12.50 -22.59 4.76
C ASP A 319 -11.44 -21.96 3.86
N ASP A 320 -11.24 -20.64 3.95
CA ASP A 320 -10.19 -19.93 3.19
C ASP A 320 -8.80 -20.32 3.70
N LEU A 321 -8.64 -20.47 5.02
CA LEU A 321 -7.39 -20.95 5.63
C LEU A 321 -7.06 -22.37 5.18
N ALA A 322 -8.03 -23.28 5.21
CA ALA A 322 -7.85 -24.68 4.80
C ALA A 322 -7.48 -24.81 3.32
N LYS A 323 -8.13 -24.04 2.43
CA LYS A 323 -7.79 -24.01 1.00
C LYS A 323 -6.38 -23.50 0.75
N ALA A 324 -5.95 -22.49 1.51
CA ALA A 324 -4.58 -21.98 1.40
C ALA A 324 -3.55 -23.02 1.85
N ASP A 325 -3.80 -23.72 2.97
CA ASP A 325 -2.93 -24.80 3.45
C ASP A 325 -2.77 -25.92 2.42
N GLU A 326 -3.88 -26.38 1.84
CA GLU A 326 -3.87 -27.41 0.80
C GLU A 326 -3.10 -26.96 -0.44
N TRP A 327 -3.36 -25.74 -0.90
CA TRP A 327 -2.72 -25.20 -2.09
C TRP A 327 -1.21 -25.00 -1.88
N LEU A 328 -0.80 -24.38 -0.77
CA LEU A 328 0.61 -24.19 -0.42
C LEU A 328 1.36 -25.53 -0.26
N GLY A 329 0.68 -26.55 0.28
CA GLY A 329 1.23 -27.89 0.46
C GLY A 329 1.43 -28.69 -0.82
N THR A 330 0.89 -28.23 -1.96
CA THR A 330 0.94 -28.95 -3.24
C THR A 330 2.39 -29.08 -3.76
N VAL A 331 2.84 -30.31 -3.99
CA VAL A 331 4.12 -30.61 -4.66
C VAL A 331 4.00 -30.37 -6.16
N LEU A 332 4.94 -29.61 -6.72
CA LEU A 332 4.98 -29.21 -8.13
C LEU A 332 6.01 -30.00 -8.94
N GLY A 333 7.11 -30.39 -8.30
CA GLY A 333 8.25 -31.06 -8.92
C GLY A 333 9.38 -31.23 -7.92
N THR A 334 10.60 -31.45 -8.40
CA THR A 334 11.80 -31.66 -7.57
C THR A 334 13.00 -30.90 -8.13
N THR A 335 14.00 -30.60 -7.30
CA THR A 335 15.34 -30.14 -7.70
C THR A 335 16.42 -30.94 -6.98
N ALA A 336 17.48 -31.32 -7.69
CA ALA A 336 18.57 -32.13 -7.12
C ALA A 336 19.52 -31.29 -6.24
N THR A 337 19.58 -29.98 -6.46
CA THR A 337 20.42 -29.04 -5.72
C THR A 337 19.61 -27.84 -5.28
N ASP A 338 20.08 -27.16 -4.24
CA ASP A 338 19.48 -25.90 -3.80
C ASP A 338 19.48 -24.87 -4.94
N LEU A 339 18.35 -24.18 -5.11
CA LEU A 339 18.24 -23.00 -5.94
C LEU A 339 18.47 -21.79 -5.05
N SER A 340 19.72 -21.34 -4.97
CA SER A 340 20.11 -20.25 -4.09
C SER A 340 19.71 -18.87 -4.61
N TYR A 341 19.31 -18.01 -3.68
CA TYR A 341 19.22 -16.56 -3.90
C TYR A 341 20.61 -15.92 -3.77
N SER A 342 20.83 -14.79 -4.45
CA SER A 342 22.00 -13.94 -4.19
C SER A 342 21.84 -12.56 -4.85
N PRO A 343 21.81 -11.45 -4.07
CA PRO A 343 21.85 -10.09 -4.62
C PRO A 343 23.27 -9.67 -5.04
N ALA A 344 24.30 -10.37 -4.56
CA ALA A 344 25.70 -9.94 -4.68
C ALA A 344 26.40 -10.35 -5.98
N VAL A 345 25.76 -11.14 -6.83
CA VAL A 345 26.39 -11.70 -8.05
C VAL A 345 25.87 -10.93 -9.27
N PRO A 346 26.74 -10.21 -10.01
CA PRO A 346 26.31 -9.63 -11.28
C PRO A 346 25.87 -10.73 -12.25
N GLY A 347 24.73 -10.52 -12.91
CA GLY A 347 24.02 -11.49 -13.73
C GLY A 347 22.88 -12.18 -12.98
N LEU A 348 22.75 -13.50 -13.08
CA LEU A 348 21.58 -14.25 -12.59
C LEU A 348 21.95 -15.38 -11.63
N CYS A 349 21.47 -15.35 -10.39
CA CYS A 349 21.52 -16.48 -9.47
C CYS A 349 20.53 -17.60 -9.88
N PRO A 350 20.60 -18.83 -9.30
CA PRO A 350 19.67 -19.91 -9.62
C PRO A 350 18.18 -19.55 -9.52
N VAL A 351 17.76 -18.84 -8.46
CA VAL A 351 16.36 -18.37 -8.34
C VAL A 351 16.00 -17.44 -9.49
N GLN A 352 16.85 -16.46 -9.83
CA GLN A 352 16.61 -15.56 -10.96
C GLN A 352 16.55 -16.32 -12.29
N GLN A 353 17.40 -17.35 -12.48
CA GLN A 353 17.34 -18.20 -13.67
C GLN A 353 16.02 -18.97 -13.76
N LEU A 354 15.48 -19.48 -12.66
CA LEU A 354 14.16 -20.13 -12.64
C LEU A 354 13.07 -19.16 -13.10
N LEU A 355 13.02 -17.95 -12.52
CA LEU A 355 12.04 -16.92 -12.89
C LEU A 355 12.14 -16.59 -14.39
N CYS A 356 13.35 -16.31 -14.86
CA CYS A 356 13.60 -15.98 -16.25
C CYS A 356 13.24 -17.12 -17.23
N ARG A 357 13.58 -18.37 -16.90
CA ARG A 357 13.24 -19.53 -17.74
C ARG A 357 11.73 -19.74 -17.85
N ALA A 358 11.02 -19.62 -16.73
CA ALA A 358 9.56 -19.73 -16.70
C ALA A 358 8.90 -18.62 -17.56
N ILE A 359 9.36 -17.38 -17.41
CA ILE A 359 8.89 -16.24 -18.21
C ILE A 359 9.21 -16.46 -19.69
N ALA A 360 10.44 -16.83 -20.03
CA ALA A 360 10.87 -17.05 -21.41
C ALA A 360 10.04 -18.14 -22.08
N GLU A 361 9.79 -19.26 -21.40
CA GLU A 361 9.00 -20.36 -21.94
C GLU A 361 7.55 -19.95 -22.19
N LYS A 362 6.92 -19.22 -21.26
CA LYS A 362 5.53 -18.77 -21.43
C LYS A 362 5.39 -17.73 -22.54
N THR A 363 6.33 -16.79 -22.62
CA THR A 363 6.28 -15.64 -23.53
C THR A 363 6.92 -15.90 -24.89
N GLN A 364 7.74 -16.95 -25.01
CA GLN A 364 8.62 -17.18 -26.15
C GLN A 364 9.58 -15.99 -26.40
N ALA A 365 9.97 -15.28 -25.34
CA ALA A 365 10.92 -14.18 -25.44
C ALA A 365 12.35 -14.71 -25.64
N ASP A 366 13.11 -14.01 -26.49
CA ASP A 366 14.52 -14.32 -26.72
C ASP A 366 15.38 -13.90 -25.51
N VAL A 367 14.95 -12.85 -24.80
CA VAL A 367 15.64 -12.26 -23.64
C VAL A 367 14.62 -11.99 -22.53
N VAL A 368 15.01 -12.19 -21.28
CA VAL A 368 14.20 -11.78 -20.11
C VAL A 368 15.04 -10.89 -19.21
N LEU A 369 14.57 -9.68 -18.92
CA LEU A 369 15.21 -8.78 -17.96
C LEU A 369 14.47 -8.86 -16.63
N HIS A 370 15.08 -9.52 -15.64
CA HIS A 370 14.42 -9.80 -14.36
C HIS A 370 15.42 -9.95 -13.21
N GLY A 371 15.02 -9.48 -12.03
CA GLY A 371 15.79 -9.54 -10.79
C GLY A 371 15.30 -10.68 -9.88
N ILE A 372 15.77 -10.67 -8.63
CA ILE A 372 15.10 -11.44 -7.57
C ILE A 372 13.86 -10.67 -7.12
N LEU A 373 12.90 -11.35 -6.49
CA LEU A 373 11.74 -10.71 -5.87
C LEU A 373 11.73 -10.86 -4.34
N SER A 374 12.60 -11.71 -3.78
CA SER A 374 12.80 -11.88 -2.35
C SER A 374 14.20 -12.45 -2.05
N GLY A 375 14.57 -12.46 -0.76
CA GLY A 375 15.80 -13.06 -0.24
C GLY A 375 15.71 -14.57 0.03
N GLU A 376 14.76 -15.28 -0.60
CA GLU A 376 14.47 -16.69 -0.30
C GLU A 376 15.05 -17.65 -1.34
N SER A 377 15.44 -18.85 -0.88
CA SER A 377 15.94 -19.94 -1.72
C SER A 377 14.98 -21.12 -1.74
N ILE A 378 15.13 -22.01 -2.72
CA ILE A 378 14.41 -23.29 -2.77
C ILE A 378 15.41 -24.41 -2.43
N PRO A 379 15.19 -25.18 -1.35
CA PRO A 379 16.08 -26.29 -0.99
C PRO A 379 15.96 -27.44 -1.99
N ALA A 380 16.98 -28.30 -2.03
CA ALA A 380 16.94 -29.57 -2.74
C ALA A 380 15.79 -30.47 -2.23
N GLY A 381 15.20 -31.26 -3.13
CA GLY A 381 14.06 -32.13 -2.85
C GLY A 381 12.78 -31.67 -3.53
N ASP A 382 11.64 -31.88 -2.87
CA ASP A 382 10.31 -31.47 -3.35
C ASP A 382 10.22 -29.95 -3.43
N ILE A 383 9.73 -29.45 -4.57
CA ILE A 383 9.36 -28.05 -4.77
C ILE A 383 7.86 -27.95 -4.56
N ARG A 384 7.42 -27.18 -3.57
CA ARG A 384 6.01 -26.94 -3.28
C ARG A 384 5.58 -25.55 -3.75
N VAL A 385 4.27 -25.33 -3.82
CA VAL A 385 3.72 -23.99 -4.05
C VAL A 385 4.22 -23.00 -2.99
N SER A 386 4.37 -23.43 -1.74
CA SER A 386 4.95 -22.61 -0.67
C SER A 386 6.36 -22.09 -0.98
N ASP A 387 7.17 -22.88 -1.69
CA ASP A 387 8.53 -22.45 -2.05
C ASP A 387 8.50 -21.43 -3.19
N ILE A 388 7.60 -21.61 -4.16
CA ILE A 388 7.39 -20.62 -5.22
C ILE A 388 6.83 -19.32 -4.66
N TRP A 389 5.92 -19.41 -3.69
CA TRP A 389 5.34 -18.25 -3.04
C TRP A 389 6.39 -17.39 -2.33
N LYS A 390 7.34 -18.03 -1.62
CA LYS A 390 8.47 -17.34 -0.97
C LYS A 390 9.35 -16.56 -1.95
N ILE A 391 9.61 -17.11 -3.14
CA ILE A 391 10.46 -16.45 -4.15
C ILE A 391 9.71 -15.51 -5.09
N VAL A 392 8.38 -15.56 -5.11
CA VAL A 392 7.49 -14.67 -5.89
C VAL A 392 6.37 -14.12 -4.99
N PRO A 393 6.67 -13.11 -4.15
CA PRO A 393 5.69 -12.52 -3.23
C PRO A 393 4.66 -11.60 -3.92
N TYR A 394 4.94 -11.10 -5.12
CA TYR A 394 4.10 -10.12 -5.83
C TYR A 394 3.41 -10.70 -7.07
N GLU A 395 2.18 -10.26 -7.37
CA GLU A 395 1.43 -10.66 -8.56
C GLU A 395 1.80 -9.88 -9.83
N ASN A 396 3.09 -9.67 -10.03
CA ASN A 396 3.54 -8.98 -11.23
C ASN A 396 3.20 -9.81 -12.47
N THR A 397 2.38 -9.24 -13.36
CA THR A 397 2.18 -9.75 -14.71
C THR A 397 3.41 -9.49 -15.57
N VAL A 398 3.41 -9.96 -16.83
CA VAL A 398 4.56 -9.85 -17.72
C VAL A 398 4.19 -9.14 -19.01
N GLY A 399 5.07 -8.26 -19.48
CA GLY A 399 4.97 -7.66 -20.81
C GLY A 399 6.20 -7.95 -21.66
N CYS A 400 6.01 -7.93 -22.98
CA CYS A 400 7.05 -8.10 -23.98
C CYS A 400 7.24 -6.81 -24.80
N LEU A 401 8.49 -6.49 -25.09
CA LEU A 401 8.91 -5.42 -25.97
C LEU A 401 9.82 -5.96 -27.08
N TRP A 402 9.78 -5.35 -28.26
CA TRP A 402 10.68 -5.63 -29.38
C TRP A 402 11.78 -4.59 -29.42
N LEU A 403 12.92 -4.92 -28.82
CA LEU A 403 14.00 -3.98 -28.57
C LEU A 403 15.24 -4.28 -29.42
N THR A 404 15.91 -3.24 -29.89
CA THR A 404 17.24 -3.31 -30.47
C THR A 404 18.29 -3.57 -29.38
N LEU A 405 19.48 -4.03 -29.77
CA LEU A 405 20.58 -4.26 -28.82
C LEU A 405 20.99 -2.98 -28.06
N ALA A 406 20.84 -1.81 -28.69
CA ALA A 406 21.13 -0.53 -28.06
C ALA A 406 20.10 -0.17 -26.97
N GLU A 407 18.80 -0.41 -27.24
CA GLU A 407 17.72 -0.20 -26.27
C GLU A 407 17.85 -1.16 -25.08
N ILE A 408 18.15 -2.44 -25.32
CA ILE A 408 18.41 -3.43 -24.25
C ILE A 408 19.57 -2.96 -23.37
N ARG A 409 20.68 -2.55 -23.98
CA ARG A 409 21.85 -2.05 -23.23
C ARG A 409 21.47 -0.83 -22.38
N ALA A 410 20.72 0.12 -22.93
CA ALA A 410 20.32 1.32 -22.19
C ALA A 410 19.49 0.98 -20.93
N ILE A 411 18.56 0.03 -21.04
CA ILE A 411 17.77 -0.46 -19.89
C ILE A 411 18.67 -1.17 -18.88
N MET A 412 19.61 -2.02 -19.34
CA MET A 412 20.54 -2.71 -18.44
C MET A 412 21.54 -1.74 -17.76
N GLU A 413 21.91 -0.63 -18.41
CA GLU A 413 22.75 0.42 -17.78
C GLU A 413 22.00 1.16 -16.67
N GLU A 414 20.68 1.34 -16.82
CA GLU A 414 19.81 1.86 -15.77
C GLU A 414 19.73 0.88 -14.60
N ALA A 415 19.52 -0.41 -14.86
CA ALA A 415 19.57 -1.47 -13.86
C ALA A 415 20.94 -1.55 -13.16
N ALA A 416 22.03 -1.30 -13.89
CA ALA A 416 23.39 -1.35 -13.35
C ALA A 416 23.68 -0.25 -12.32
N ALA A 417 22.80 0.74 -12.14
CA ALA A 417 22.87 1.69 -11.04
C ALA A 417 22.71 0.99 -9.66
N TYR A 418 21.99 -0.13 -9.62
CA TYR A 418 21.62 -0.87 -8.41
C TYR A 418 22.46 -2.14 -8.18
N LEU A 419 23.62 -2.25 -8.84
CA LEU A 419 24.50 -3.43 -8.69
C LEU A 419 24.86 -3.70 -7.23
N GLY A 420 24.59 -4.92 -6.78
CA GLY A 420 24.83 -5.35 -5.39
C GLY A 420 23.64 -5.12 -4.45
N GLU A 421 22.58 -4.48 -4.94
CA GLU A 421 21.28 -4.37 -4.26
C GLU A 421 20.30 -5.41 -4.81
N ASP A 422 19.26 -5.71 -4.03
CA ASP A 422 18.12 -6.55 -4.42
C ASP A 422 17.34 -6.00 -5.64
N ARG A 423 17.44 -4.69 -5.90
CA ARG A 423 16.84 -3.97 -7.03
C ARG A 423 17.52 -4.21 -8.38
N TYR A 424 18.71 -4.83 -8.40
CA TYR A 424 19.38 -5.17 -9.64
C TYR A 424 18.63 -6.26 -10.42
N PHE A 425 18.53 -6.10 -11.73
CA PHE A 425 18.12 -7.17 -12.63
C PHE A 425 19.15 -7.46 -13.71
N GLY A 426 19.33 -8.75 -13.98
CA GLY A 426 20.17 -9.25 -15.07
C GLY A 426 19.37 -9.52 -16.34
N ALA A 427 20.02 -10.15 -17.31
CA ALA A 427 19.41 -10.47 -18.60
C ALA A 427 19.56 -11.95 -18.94
N TRP A 428 18.50 -12.75 -18.89
CA TRP A 428 18.53 -14.12 -19.40
C TRP A 428 18.52 -14.13 -20.94
N GLY A 429 19.10 -15.17 -21.56
CA GLY A 429 19.20 -15.29 -23.02
C GLY A 429 20.42 -14.58 -23.63
N LEU A 430 21.20 -13.85 -22.82
CA LEU A 430 22.39 -13.12 -23.24
C LEU A 430 23.64 -13.55 -22.45
N GLN A 431 24.80 -13.37 -23.06
CA GLN A 431 26.08 -13.23 -22.35
C GLN A 431 26.53 -11.77 -22.44
N TYR A 432 27.08 -11.22 -21.35
CA TYR A 432 27.50 -9.82 -21.32
C TYR A 432 28.57 -9.57 -20.25
N GLU A 433 29.24 -8.41 -20.36
CA GLU A 433 30.20 -7.95 -19.37
C GLU A 433 29.61 -6.86 -18.49
N VAL A 434 29.92 -6.93 -17.19
CA VAL A 434 29.58 -5.90 -16.19
C VAL A 434 30.86 -5.28 -15.66
N HIS A 435 31.11 -4.02 -16.02
CA HIS A 435 32.27 -3.21 -15.64
C HIS A 435 31.90 -2.35 -14.43
N THR A 436 32.10 -2.88 -13.22
CA THR A 436 31.56 -2.31 -11.97
C THR A 436 32.12 -0.93 -11.60
N TYR A 437 33.31 -0.58 -12.09
CA TYR A 437 33.96 0.71 -11.85
C TYR A 437 33.80 1.71 -13.01
N ALA A 438 33.15 1.31 -14.10
CA ALA A 438 32.91 2.22 -15.21
C ALA A 438 31.85 3.27 -14.84
N PRO A 439 31.92 4.49 -15.40
CA PRO A 439 30.87 5.49 -15.28
C PRO A 439 29.50 4.94 -15.73
N GLN A 440 28.42 5.50 -15.19
CA GLN A 440 27.05 5.18 -15.61
C GLN A 440 26.91 5.30 -17.14
N GLY A 441 26.22 4.34 -17.76
CA GLY A 441 26.08 4.27 -19.22
C GLY A 441 27.25 3.60 -19.95
N ARG A 442 28.26 3.11 -19.22
CA ARG A 442 29.41 2.37 -19.77
C ARG A 442 29.72 1.06 -19.02
N ARG A 443 28.81 0.59 -18.16
CA ARG A 443 28.97 -0.60 -17.32
C ARG A 443 28.66 -1.89 -18.07
N ILE A 444 27.76 -1.87 -19.04
CA ILE A 444 27.28 -3.06 -19.76
C ILE A 444 27.95 -3.13 -21.14
N ARG A 445 28.78 -4.16 -21.37
CA ARG A 445 29.57 -4.34 -22.60
C ARG A 445 29.36 -5.72 -23.21
N ASN A 446 29.77 -5.87 -24.47
CA ASN A 446 29.88 -7.15 -25.17
C ASN A 446 28.64 -8.07 -25.11
N LEU A 447 27.42 -7.52 -25.26
CA LEU A 447 26.20 -8.33 -25.34
C LEU A 447 26.23 -9.28 -26.54
N ARG A 448 26.06 -10.57 -26.26
CA ARG A 448 26.02 -11.69 -27.20
C ARG A 448 24.84 -12.59 -26.84
N TRP A 449 24.46 -13.48 -27.75
CA TRP A 449 23.52 -14.56 -27.40
C TRP A 449 24.10 -15.46 -26.30
N ALA A 450 23.25 -16.19 -25.59
CA ALA A 450 23.65 -17.12 -24.54
C ALA A 450 24.69 -18.17 -25.01
N ASP A 451 24.72 -18.48 -26.31
CA ASP A 451 25.67 -19.39 -26.94
C ASP A 451 26.96 -18.70 -27.47
N GLY A 452 27.13 -17.40 -27.20
CA GLY A 452 28.29 -16.60 -27.60
C GLY A 452 28.21 -15.99 -29.00
N ARG A 453 27.19 -16.32 -29.81
CA ARG A 453 27.02 -15.73 -31.14
C ARG A 453 26.79 -14.23 -31.07
N ALA A 454 27.35 -13.50 -32.04
CA ALA A 454 27.13 -12.07 -32.17
C ALA A 454 25.66 -11.76 -32.52
N ILE A 455 25.16 -10.64 -32.01
CA ILE A 455 23.80 -10.17 -32.28
C ILE A 455 23.86 -9.06 -33.33
N ASN A 456 23.06 -9.16 -34.39
CA ASN A 456 22.89 -8.06 -35.33
C ASN A 456 22.22 -6.87 -34.62
N GLY A 457 22.95 -5.75 -34.48
CA GLY A 457 22.47 -4.57 -33.75
C GLY A 457 21.20 -3.92 -34.30
N LYS A 458 20.82 -4.18 -35.56
CA LYS A 458 19.58 -3.69 -36.17
C LYS A 458 18.38 -4.62 -35.93
N ARG A 459 18.61 -5.85 -35.49
CA ARG A 459 17.53 -6.80 -35.18
C ARG A 459 16.78 -6.32 -33.93
N ARG A 460 15.45 -6.28 -34.01
CA ARG A 460 14.59 -6.20 -32.82
C ARG A 460 14.41 -7.60 -32.24
N ILE A 461 14.55 -7.69 -30.93
CA ILE A 461 14.59 -8.91 -30.13
C ILE A 461 13.39 -8.87 -29.20
N LYS A 462 12.68 -9.99 -29.03
CA LYS A 462 11.56 -10.04 -28.08
C LYS A 462 12.11 -10.14 -26.66
N VAL A 463 11.83 -9.14 -25.84
CA VAL A 463 12.34 -8.98 -24.47
C VAL A 463 11.17 -8.96 -23.50
N ALA A 464 11.13 -9.89 -22.56
CA ALA A 464 10.13 -9.93 -21.50
C ALA A 464 10.62 -9.22 -20.22
N LEU A 465 9.72 -8.49 -19.57
CA LEU A 465 9.92 -7.83 -18.28
C LEU A 465 8.64 -7.98 -17.44
N ASN A 466 8.78 -7.91 -16.11
CA ASN A 466 7.62 -7.86 -15.23
C ASN A 466 6.91 -6.49 -15.30
N SER A 467 5.64 -6.45 -14.92
CA SER A 467 4.78 -5.27 -14.97
C SER A 467 5.27 -4.13 -14.09
N TYR A 468 5.86 -4.44 -12.92
CA TYR A 468 6.46 -3.47 -12.01
C TYR A 468 7.58 -2.67 -12.68
N HIS A 469 8.54 -3.34 -13.33
CA HIS A 469 9.60 -2.66 -14.08
C HIS A 469 9.02 -1.87 -15.24
N LEU A 470 8.04 -2.41 -15.96
CA LEU A 470 7.35 -1.70 -17.05
C LEU A 470 6.58 -0.47 -16.55
N ALA A 471 6.15 -0.43 -15.29
CA ALA A 471 5.57 0.76 -14.65
C ALA A 471 6.62 1.83 -14.32
N GLY A 472 7.90 1.46 -14.33
CA GLY A 472 9.02 2.33 -13.96
C GLY A 472 9.70 1.92 -12.66
N GLY A 473 9.27 0.83 -12.02
CA GLY A 473 9.88 0.28 -10.81
C GLY A 473 10.01 1.30 -9.68
N GLY A 474 8.95 2.08 -9.46
CA GLY A 474 8.91 3.17 -8.49
C GLY A 474 9.60 4.45 -8.94
N GLY A 475 9.74 4.66 -10.24
CA GLY A 475 10.40 5.81 -10.84
C GLY A 475 11.90 5.61 -11.12
N ARG A 476 12.41 4.40 -10.88
CA ARG A 476 13.81 4.00 -11.06
C ARG A 476 14.19 3.74 -12.51
N PHE A 477 13.22 3.37 -13.35
CA PHE A 477 13.45 2.94 -14.73
C PHE A 477 12.80 3.83 -15.80
N PRO A 478 13.07 5.17 -15.83
CA PRO A 478 12.47 6.06 -16.82
C PRO A 478 12.85 5.72 -18.26
N THR A 479 14.04 5.17 -18.51
CA THR A 479 14.47 4.72 -19.85
C THR A 479 13.59 3.58 -20.34
N LEU A 480 13.30 2.61 -19.46
CA LEU A 480 12.39 1.52 -19.76
C LEU A 480 10.96 2.01 -20.02
N VAL A 481 10.43 2.92 -19.19
CA VAL A 481 9.09 3.51 -19.39
C VAL A 481 9.00 4.20 -20.75
N LYS A 482 10.02 4.98 -21.12
CA LYS A 482 10.09 5.64 -22.43
C LYS A 482 10.14 4.62 -23.58
N ALA A 483 10.91 3.54 -23.43
CA ALA A 483 10.96 2.47 -24.42
C ALA A 483 9.58 1.81 -24.57
N ALA A 484 8.89 1.51 -23.47
CA ALA A 484 7.57 0.90 -23.46
C ALA A 484 6.48 1.79 -24.08
N ALA A 485 6.60 3.11 -23.95
CA ALA A 485 5.70 4.09 -24.57
C ALA A 485 5.99 4.36 -26.05
N THR A 486 7.12 3.87 -26.59
CA THR A 486 7.51 4.11 -27.99
C THR A 486 6.80 3.12 -28.92
N PRO A 487 5.97 3.55 -29.90
CA PRO A 487 5.16 2.62 -30.71
C PRO A 487 5.96 1.50 -31.41
N ASN A 488 7.19 1.81 -31.85
CA ASN A 488 8.06 0.85 -32.53
C ASN A 488 8.58 -0.30 -31.65
N THR A 489 8.46 -0.21 -30.33
CA THR A 489 8.84 -1.29 -29.41
C THR A 489 7.71 -2.29 -29.19
N ARG A 490 6.49 -2.01 -29.67
CA ARG A 490 5.34 -2.95 -29.65
C ARG A 490 5.15 -3.59 -28.27
N LEU A 491 4.76 -2.80 -27.27
CA LEU A 491 4.42 -3.34 -25.95
C LEU A 491 3.24 -4.31 -26.07
N GLU A 492 3.47 -5.57 -25.67
CA GLU A 492 2.43 -6.58 -25.51
C GLU A 492 2.36 -6.98 -24.04
N LEU A 493 1.20 -6.78 -23.41
CA LEU A 493 0.96 -7.21 -22.03
C LEU A 493 0.30 -8.58 -22.03
N LEU A 494 0.65 -9.41 -21.04
CA LEU A 494 0.03 -10.69 -20.77
C LEU A 494 -0.61 -10.65 -19.39
N ASP A 495 -1.77 -11.28 -19.24
CA ASP A 495 -2.48 -11.34 -17.95
C ASP A 495 -1.86 -12.33 -16.96
N ALA A 496 -1.01 -13.25 -17.43
CA ALA A 496 -0.39 -14.26 -16.58
C ALA A 496 0.64 -13.66 -15.62
N THR A 497 0.54 -14.01 -14.34
CA THR A 497 1.47 -13.58 -13.29
C THR A 497 2.79 -14.34 -13.37
N THR A 498 3.86 -13.74 -12.84
CA THR A 498 5.16 -14.40 -12.69
C THR A 498 5.03 -15.70 -11.89
N ARG A 499 4.21 -15.73 -10.83
CA ARG A 499 4.00 -16.93 -10.01
C ARG A 499 3.37 -18.06 -10.82
N ASP A 500 2.32 -17.76 -11.58
CA ASP A 500 1.64 -18.76 -12.42
C ASP A 500 2.58 -19.35 -13.48
N MET A 501 3.43 -18.50 -14.07
CA MET A 501 4.45 -18.95 -15.02
C MET A 501 5.43 -19.92 -14.36
N VAL A 502 5.93 -19.60 -13.16
CA VAL A 502 6.87 -20.45 -12.43
C VAL A 502 6.21 -21.76 -12.01
N ILE A 503 5.02 -21.72 -11.40
CA ILE A 503 4.26 -22.93 -11.03
C ILE A 503 4.06 -23.84 -12.26
N SER A 504 3.64 -23.26 -13.38
CA SER A 504 3.42 -23.99 -14.62
C SER A 504 4.71 -24.60 -15.18
N TYR A 505 5.82 -23.86 -15.10
CA TYR A 505 7.14 -24.32 -15.52
C TYR A 505 7.60 -25.53 -14.70
N VAL A 506 7.56 -25.44 -13.37
CA VAL A 506 7.97 -26.55 -12.49
C VAL A 506 7.14 -27.80 -12.74
N ARG A 507 5.80 -27.66 -12.83
CA ARG A 507 4.90 -28.79 -13.13
C ARG A 507 5.21 -29.48 -14.46
N ARG A 508 5.59 -28.70 -15.47
CA ARG A 508 5.89 -29.23 -16.81
C ARG A 508 7.21 -29.98 -16.87
N HIS A 509 8.25 -29.41 -16.25
CA HIS A 509 9.60 -30.01 -16.27
C HIS A 509 9.78 -31.12 -15.25
N ARG A 510 8.97 -31.13 -14.18
CA ARG A 510 8.93 -32.10 -13.06
C ARG A 510 10.22 -32.20 -12.24
N SER A 511 11.38 -32.28 -12.88
CA SER A 511 12.70 -32.24 -12.26
C SER A 511 13.48 -31.07 -12.83
N LEU A 512 13.87 -30.12 -11.98
CA LEU A 512 14.64 -28.96 -12.37
C LEU A 512 16.14 -29.24 -12.27
N ASP A 513 16.85 -28.83 -13.32
CA ASP A 513 18.31 -28.71 -13.35
C ASP A 513 18.67 -27.27 -13.73
N ILE A 514 18.95 -26.48 -12.70
CA ILE A 514 19.36 -25.08 -12.84
C ILE A 514 20.72 -24.93 -12.20
N SER A 515 21.75 -25.00 -13.05
CA SER A 515 23.13 -24.88 -12.63
C SER A 515 23.42 -23.55 -11.94
N ALA A 516 24.18 -23.61 -10.84
CA ALA A 516 24.82 -22.43 -10.28
C ALA A 516 25.74 -21.79 -11.32
N GLY A 517 25.57 -20.49 -11.56
CA GLY A 517 26.37 -19.77 -12.55
C GLY A 517 25.69 -18.48 -12.96
N THR A 518 26.49 -17.55 -13.47
CA THR A 518 26.01 -16.29 -14.02
C THR A 518 26.34 -16.23 -15.50
N ASN A 519 25.44 -15.69 -16.28
CA ASN A 519 25.65 -15.38 -17.69
C ASN A 519 26.32 -14.02 -17.91
N ALA A 520 26.67 -13.32 -16.83
CA ALA A 520 27.45 -12.09 -16.86
C ALA A 520 28.91 -12.34 -16.44
N MET A 521 29.85 -11.74 -17.16
CA MET A 521 31.26 -11.72 -16.80
C MET A 521 31.57 -10.41 -16.05
N VAL A 522 32.00 -10.51 -14.80
CA VAL A 522 32.37 -9.35 -13.98
C VAL A 522 33.78 -8.89 -14.32
N VAL A 523 33.90 -7.64 -14.79
CA VAL A 523 35.20 -7.02 -15.10
C VAL A 523 35.53 -6.01 -14.00
N ARG A 524 36.41 -6.41 -13.07
CA ARG A 524 36.82 -5.60 -11.91
C ARG A 524 37.99 -4.65 -12.19
N ALA A 525 38.72 -4.84 -13.29
CA ALA A 525 39.78 -3.95 -13.72
C ALA A 525 39.61 -3.64 -15.21
N GLU A 526 39.47 -2.37 -15.56
CA GLU A 526 39.55 -1.92 -16.95
C GLU A 526 40.95 -2.30 -17.49
N PRO A 527 41.07 -2.97 -18.65
CA PRO A 527 42.36 -3.10 -19.30
C PRO A 527 42.99 -1.71 -19.42
N GLN A 528 44.25 -1.54 -19.01
CA GLN A 528 44.99 -0.26 -18.93
C GLN A 528 45.10 0.53 -20.25
N ARG A 529 44.36 0.18 -21.32
CA ARG A 529 44.43 0.79 -22.64
C ARG A 529 43.88 2.22 -22.73
N TRP A 530 43.29 2.78 -21.67
CA TRP A 530 42.77 4.16 -21.68
C TRP A 530 43.64 5.18 -20.92
N LEU A 531 44.73 4.76 -20.27
CA LEU A 531 45.70 5.68 -19.63
C LEU A 531 46.79 6.19 -20.58
N ARG A 532 46.71 5.88 -21.88
CA ARG A 532 47.61 6.42 -22.90
C ARG A 532 46.85 7.03 -24.06
N ARG A 533 46.49 8.30 -23.90
CA ARG A 533 46.91 9.42 -24.77
C ARG A 533 46.30 10.71 -24.21
N LYS A 534 47.16 11.53 -23.61
CA LYS A 534 46.93 12.97 -23.49
C LYS A 534 47.00 13.60 -24.87
#